data_AF-A0A536AV31-F1
#
_entry.id   AF-A0A536AV31-F1
#
_cell.length_a   1.000
_cell.length_b   1.000
_cell.length_c   1.000
_cell.angle_alpha   90.00
_cell.angle_beta   90.00
_cell.angle_gamma   90.00
#
_symmetry.space_group_name_H-M   'P 1'
#
loop_
_entity.id
_entity.type
_entity.pdbx_description
1 polymer ?
#
loop_
_entity_poly.entity_id
_entity_poly.type
_entity_poly.pdbx_seq_one_letter_code
_entity_poly.pdbx_strand_id
1 'polypeptide(L)'
;MAARALTRRSSKTARDPLVAYHELLEDPGLAEASASALAEGQRERRLVFGDRPLCVSLRPNLISDWQYAAVNDASQTIYGALGRLERVLMNDEDLRRQLDLDPREEALALRDPGFRAASPSARLDGFIGEDGVIRFVEYNAESPAGMAYNDELAQVFGSLPVMKKFRAKFPCQVVPTRGRQLTAMLRAHRSRSDSAPTIAIVDWRGLPTL
;
A
#
# COMPACT_ATOMS: atom_id res chain seq x y z
N MET A 1 -17.46 -14.95 -14.36
CA MET A 1 -17.33 -16.44 -14.46
C MET A 1 -16.14 -16.98 -13.67
N ALA A 2 -14.93 -16.38 -13.74
CA ALA A 2 -13.75 -16.83 -13.00
C ALA A 2 -13.86 -16.65 -11.45
N ALA A 3 -14.42 -15.53 -10.98
CA ALA A 3 -14.60 -15.24 -9.54
C ALA A 3 -15.48 -16.28 -8.80
N ARG A 4 -16.58 -16.72 -9.43
CA ARG A 4 -17.48 -17.77 -8.91
C ARG A 4 -16.88 -19.18 -8.95
N ALA A 5 -15.85 -19.40 -9.77
CA ALA A 5 -15.17 -20.69 -9.87
C ALA A 5 -14.05 -20.84 -8.81
N LEU A 6 -13.48 -19.74 -8.35
CA LEU A 6 -12.38 -19.71 -7.35
C LEU A 6 -12.87 -19.87 -5.91
N THR A 7 -14.07 -19.37 -5.58
CA THR A 7 -14.77 -19.71 -4.33
C THR A 7 -15.00 -21.23 -4.20
N ARG A 8 -15.04 -21.95 -5.32
CA ARG A 8 -15.30 -23.39 -5.40
C ARG A 8 -14.06 -24.27 -5.28
N ARG A 9 -12.86 -23.68 -5.13
CA ARG A 9 -11.58 -24.41 -5.02
C ARG A 9 -11.02 -24.45 -3.59
N SER A 10 -11.75 -23.93 -2.60
CA SER A 10 -11.49 -24.29 -1.20
C SER A 10 -11.88 -25.76 -1.04
N SER A 11 -10.92 -26.60 -0.66
CA SER A 11 -11.25 -27.95 -0.23
C SER A 11 -12.30 -27.84 0.89
N LYS A 12 -13.33 -28.68 0.85
CA LYS A 12 -14.42 -28.68 1.86
C LYS A 12 -13.94 -28.95 3.30
N THR A 13 -12.63 -29.03 3.55
CA THR A 13 -12.04 -29.41 4.84
C THR A 13 -11.08 -28.37 5.45
N ALA A 14 -10.67 -27.32 4.73
CA ALA A 14 -9.82 -26.27 5.29
C ALA A 14 -10.66 -25.15 5.94
N ARG A 15 -10.42 -24.89 7.23
CA ARG A 15 -11.07 -23.78 7.96
C ARG A 15 -10.68 -22.45 7.31
N ASP A 16 -11.67 -21.57 7.11
CA ASP A 16 -11.43 -20.22 6.57
C ASP A 16 -10.48 -19.44 7.51
N PRO A 17 -9.31 -18.95 7.01
CA PRO A 17 -8.36 -18.22 7.83
C PRO A 17 -8.94 -16.95 8.47
N LEU A 18 -9.89 -16.26 7.83
CA LEU A 18 -10.51 -15.05 8.38
C LEU A 18 -11.40 -15.39 9.57
N VAL A 19 -12.19 -16.45 9.44
CA VAL A 19 -13.04 -16.97 10.53
C VAL A 19 -12.16 -17.46 11.67
N ALA A 20 -11.13 -18.26 11.37
CA ALA A 20 -10.19 -18.77 12.36
C ALA A 20 -9.45 -17.67 13.14
N TYR A 21 -9.08 -16.57 12.47
CA TYR A 21 -8.49 -15.42 13.16
C TYR A 21 -9.49 -14.75 14.10
N HIS A 22 -10.74 -14.58 13.66
CA HIS A 22 -11.76 -13.94 14.47
C HIS A 22 -12.14 -14.77 15.70
N GLU A 23 -12.26 -16.09 15.55
CA GLU A 23 -12.52 -17.01 16.65
C GLU A 23 -11.39 -17.01 17.70
N LEU A 24 -10.13 -16.77 17.31
CA LEU A 24 -9.06 -16.57 18.28
C LEU A 24 -9.33 -15.34 19.17
N LEU A 25 -9.92 -14.28 18.61
CA LEU A 25 -10.25 -13.06 19.35
C LEU A 25 -11.49 -13.19 20.24
N GLU A 26 -12.23 -14.29 20.16
CA GLU A 26 -13.34 -14.58 21.10
C GLU A 26 -12.83 -14.92 22.51
N ASP A 27 -11.55 -15.31 22.65
CA ASP A 27 -10.84 -15.43 23.93
C ASP A 27 -10.52 -14.01 24.46
N PRO A 28 -11.20 -13.54 25.53
CA PRO A 28 -11.04 -12.16 26.01
C PRO A 28 -9.62 -11.86 26.48
N GLY A 29 -8.96 -12.84 27.11
CA GLY A 29 -7.58 -12.68 27.59
C GLY A 29 -6.59 -12.56 26.44
N LEU A 30 -6.80 -13.30 25.34
CA LEU A 30 -5.98 -13.16 24.14
C LEU A 30 -6.21 -11.81 23.45
N ALA A 31 -7.47 -11.38 23.34
CA ALA A 31 -7.83 -10.10 22.73
C ALA A 31 -7.23 -8.92 23.51
N GLU A 32 -7.39 -8.90 24.83
CA GLU A 32 -6.85 -7.86 25.71
C GLU A 32 -5.31 -7.81 25.69
N ALA A 33 -4.66 -8.96 25.78
CA ALA A 33 -3.20 -9.04 25.68
C ALA A 33 -2.70 -8.55 24.31
N SER A 34 -3.43 -8.84 23.23
CA SER A 34 -3.09 -8.37 21.88
C SER A 34 -3.35 -6.89 21.69
N ALA A 35 -4.41 -6.34 22.29
CA ALA A 35 -4.71 -4.91 22.26
C ALA A 35 -3.65 -4.10 23.00
N SER A 36 -3.27 -4.56 24.19
CA SER A 36 -2.19 -3.96 24.98
C SER A 36 -0.86 -3.98 24.23
N ALA A 37 -0.52 -5.12 23.63
CA ALA A 37 0.71 -5.26 22.83
C ALA A 37 0.69 -4.38 21.57
N LEU A 38 -0.47 -4.24 20.90
CA LEU A 38 -0.62 -3.37 19.73
C LEU A 38 -0.47 -1.89 20.11
N ALA A 39 -1.05 -1.48 21.23
CA ALA A 39 -0.94 -0.11 21.72
C ALA A 39 0.51 0.23 22.12
N GLU A 40 1.17 -0.64 22.88
CA GLU A 40 2.56 -0.41 23.32
C GLU A 40 3.54 -0.46 22.14
N GLY A 41 3.45 -1.49 21.29
CA GLY A 41 4.36 -1.64 20.16
C GLY A 41 4.28 -0.48 19.15
N GLN A 42 3.10 0.15 19.02
CA GLN A 42 2.97 1.37 18.23
C GLN A 42 3.65 2.57 18.90
N ARG A 43 3.51 2.75 20.22
CA ARG A 43 4.21 3.81 20.96
C ARG A 43 5.73 3.66 20.87
N GLU A 44 6.26 2.48 21.17
CA GLU A 44 7.69 2.19 21.15
C GLU A 44 8.33 2.47 19.78
N ARG A 45 7.58 2.21 18.69
CA ARG A 45 8.05 2.40 17.31
C ARG A 45 7.67 3.77 16.73
N ARG A 46 7.11 4.68 17.53
CA ARG A 46 6.64 6.01 17.08
C ARG A 46 5.63 5.93 15.92
N LEU A 47 4.76 4.91 15.97
CA LEU A 47 3.64 4.72 15.06
C LEU A 47 2.40 5.43 15.60
N VAL A 48 2.55 6.74 15.81
CA VAL A 48 1.52 7.62 16.35
C VAL A 48 1.51 8.93 15.56
N PHE A 49 0.34 9.54 15.38
CA PHE A 49 0.18 10.92 14.92
C PHE A 49 -0.28 11.78 16.08
N GLY A 50 0.64 12.58 16.63
CA GLY A 50 0.48 13.13 17.98
C GLY A 50 0.34 11.97 18.97
N ASP A 51 -0.77 11.94 19.72
CA ASP A 51 -1.06 10.87 20.68
C ASP A 51 -1.88 9.71 20.09
N ARG A 52 -2.29 9.81 18.82
CA ARG A 52 -3.21 8.84 18.20
C ARG A 52 -2.44 7.70 17.52
N PRO A 53 -2.65 6.42 17.89
CA PRO A 53 -2.02 5.30 17.21
C PRO A 53 -2.49 5.17 15.75
N LEU A 54 -1.61 4.66 14.87
CA LEU A 54 -1.95 4.43 13.47
C LEU A 54 -3.06 3.40 13.26
N CYS A 55 -3.13 2.40 14.13
CA CYS A 55 -4.04 1.26 14.00
C CYS A 55 -4.74 0.94 15.32
N VAL A 56 -6.05 0.70 15.22
CA VAL A 56 -6.92 0.29 16.34
C VAL A 56 -7.57 -1.08 16.11
N SER A 57 -7.33 -1.72 14.95
CA SER A 57 -7.88 -3.05 14.62
C SER A 57 -6.90 -4.14 15.04
N LEU A 58 -7.39 -5.17 15.73
CA LEU A 58 -6.59 -6.35 16.09
C LEU A 58 -6.38 -7.33 14.93
N ARG A 59 -7.26 -7.31 13.93
CA ARG A 59 -7.12 -8.16 12.74
C ARG A 59 -6.45 -7.35 11.62
N PRO A 60 -5.29 -7.79 11.10
CA PRO A 60 -4.71 -7.19 9.91
C PRO A 60 -5.51 -7.59 8.67
N ASN A 61 -5.29 -6.88 7.57
CA ASN A 61 -5.85 -7.31 6.30
C ASN A 61 -5.12 -8.57 5.81
N LEU A 62 -5.83 -9.71 5.79
CA LEU A 62 -5.30 -10.98 5.31
C LEU A 62 -5.71 -11.15 3.84
N ILE A 63 -4.73 -11.28 2.97
CA ILE A 63 -4.93 -11.47 1.53
C ILE A 63 -4.29 -12.80 1.14
N SER A 64 -5.02 -13.61 0.36
CA SER A 64 -4.50 -14.86 -0.17
C SER A 64 -3.52 -14.62 -1.32
N ASP A 65 -2.59 -15.56 -1.56
CA ASP A 65 -1.57 -15.41 -2.60
C ASP A 65 -2.14 -15.15 -4.00
N TRP A 66 -3.24 -15.82 -4.36
CA TRP A 66 -3.89 -15.63 -5.66
C TRP A 66 -4.51 -14.24 -5.77
N GLN A 67 -5.12 -13.73 -4.69
CA GLN A 67 -5.74 -12.42 -4.64
C GLN A 67 -4.67 -11.33 -4.67
N TYR A 68 -3.55 -11.54 -3.98
CA TYR A 68 -2.37 -10.67 -4.07
C TYR A 68 -1.82 -10.61 -5.50
N ALA A 69 -1.69 -11.76 -6.18
CA ALA A 69 -1.28 -11.82 -7.58
C ALA A 69 -2.24 -11.05 -8.50
N ALA A 70 -3.56 -11.24 -8.33
CA ALA A 70 -4.57 -10.54 -9.11
C ALA A 70 -4.56 -9.02 -8.88
N VAL A 71 -4.37 -8.57 -7.63
CA VAL A 71 -4.23 -7.15 -7.30
C VAL A 71 -3.00 -6.57 -7.98
N ASN A 72 -1.86 -7.26 -7.95
CA ASN A 72 -0.64 -6.79 -8.60
C ASN A 72 -0.80 -6.68 -10.13
N ASP A 73 -1.39 -7.68 -10.78
CA ASP A 73 -1.64 -7.67 -12.23
C ASP A 73 -2.56 -6.51 -12.65
N ALA A 74 -3.66 -6.31 -11.92
CA ALA A 74 -4.57 -5.20 -12.15
C ALA A 74 -3.88 -3.84 -11.92
N SER A 75 -3.07 -3.73 -10.87
CA SER A 75 -2.33 -2.51 -10.54
C SER A 75 -1.30 -2.15 -11.63
N GLN A 76 -0.54 -3.14 -12.11
CA GLN A 76 0.43 -2.96 -13.19
C GLN A 76 -0.24 -2.58 -14.51
N THR A 77 -1.39 -3.19 -14.80
CA THR A 77 -2.17 -2.88 -16.00
C THR A 77 -2.67 -1.43 -16.00
N ILE A 78 -3.22 -0.97 -14.86
CA ILE A 78 -3.70 0.42 -14.73
C ILE A 78 -2.53 1.39 -14.79
N TYR A 79 -1.44 1.14 -14.04
CA TYR A 79 -0.26 1.98 -14.09
C TYR A 79 0.31 2.11 -15.51
N GLY A 80 0.37 0.99 -16.25
CA GLY A 80 0.80 0.99 -17.66
C GLY A 80 -0.18 1.67 -18.62
N ALA A 81 -1.49 1.64 -18.34
CA ALA A 81 -2.49 2.39 -19.10
C ALA A 81 -2.35 3.90 -18.85
N LEU A 82 -2.20 4.32 -17.60
CA LEU A 82 -2.00 5.72 -17.21
C LEU A 82 -0.69 6.27 -17.80
N GLY A 83 0.41 5.53 -17.74
CA GLY A 83 1.68 5.94 -18.38
C GLY A 83 1.63 5.95 -19.92
N ARG A 84 0.66 5.29 -20.56
CA ARG A 84 0.39 5.48 -22.00
C ARG A 84 -0.41 6.76 -22.24
N LEU A 85 -1.47 6.97 -21.44
CA LEU A 85 -2.28 8.19 -21.51
C LEU A 85 -1.42 9.43 -21.28
N GLU A 86 -0.56 9.44 -20.28
CA GLU A 86 0.41 10.50 -19.99
C GLU A 86 1.26 10.84 -21.23
N ARG A 87 1.84 9.84 -21.89
CA ARG A 87 2.68 10.08 -23.08
C ARG A 87 1.89 10.68 -24.25
N VAL A 88 0.62 10.30 -24.42
CA VAL A 88 -0.24 10.90 -25.45
C VAL A 88 -0.58 12.33 -25.05
N LEU A 89 -0.99 12.55 -23.79
CA LEU A 89 -1.25 13.88 -23.24
C LEU A 89 -0.07 14.81 -23.45
N MET A 90 1.18 14.38 -23.24
CA MET A 90 2.34 15.27 -23.45
C MET A 90 2.52 15.76 -24.90
N ASN A 91 1.94 15.08 -25.88
CA ASN A 91 2.10 15.39 -27.31
C ASN A 91 0.81 15.89 -27.99
N ASP A 92 -0.33 15.88 -27.28
CA ASP A 92 -1.64 16.21 -27.84
C ASP A 92 -2.32 17.31 -27.00
N GLU A 93 -2.35 18.53 -27.54
CA GLU A 93 -2.97 19.69 -26.89
C GLU A 93 -4.50 19.55 -26.76
N ASP A 94 -5.16 18.96 -27.75
CA ASP A 94 -6.61 18.73 -27.71
C ASP A 94 -6.99 17.78 -26.59
N LEU A 95 -6.19 16.74 -26.37
CA LEU A 95 -6.39 15.81 -25.26
C LEU A 95 -6.05 16.46 -23.91
N ARG A 96 -4.98 17.26 -23.82
CA ARG A 96 -4.65 17.98 -22.56
C ARG A 96 -5.71 18.98 -22.16
N ARG A 97 -6.34 19.66 -23.12
CA ARG A 97 -7.45 20.59 -22.84
C ARG A 97 -8.61 19.91 -22.08
N GLN A 98 -8.77 18.60 -22.18
CA GLN A 98 -9.79 17.86 -21.42
C GLN A 98 -9.48 17.75 -19.92
N LEU A 99 -8.23 18.00 -19.52
CA LEU A 99 -7.83 18.02 -18.11
C LEU A 99 -8.20 19.33 -17.39
N ASP A 100 -8.61 20.36 -18.14
CA ASP A 100 -9.03 21.67 -17.61
C ASP A 100 -8.01 22.29 -16.64
N LEU A 101 -6.73 22.21 -17.00
CA LEU A 101 -5.62 22.76 -16.22
C LEU A 101 -5.57 24.29 -16.32
N ASP A 102 -5.22 24.97 -15.23
CA ASP A 102 -4.84 26.39 -15.29
C ASP A 102 -3.60 26.58 -16.19
N PRO A 103 -3.46 27.71 -16.91
CA PRO A 103 -2.29 27.94 -17.77
C PRO A 103 -0.94 27.77 -17.06
N ARG A 104 -0.86 28.04 -15.75
CA ARG A 104 0.36 27.81 -14.96
C ARG A 104 0.58 26.32 -14.69
N GLU A 105 -0.48 25.56 -14.44
CA GLU A 105 -0.42 24.11 -14.23
C GLU A 105 0.01 23.40 -15.51
N GLU A 106 -0.56 23.76 -16.67
CA GLU A 106 -0.13 23.20 -17.95
C GLU A 106 1.33 23.54 -18.25
N ALA A 107 1.74 24.79 -18.01
CA ALA A 107 3.13 25.20 -18.19
C ALA A 107 4.11 24.43 -17.29
N LEU A 108 3.69 24.03 -16.08
CA LEU A 108 4.47 23.18 -15.18
C LEU A 108 4.46 21.72 -15.63
N ALA A 109 3.30 21.19 -16.02
CA ALA A 109 3.12 19.81 -16.45
C ALA A 109 3.95 19.46 -17.70
N LEU A 110 4.17 20.43 -18.60
CA LEU A 110 4.98 20.26 -19.81
C LEU A 110 6.49 20.38 -19.57
N ARG A 111 6.94 20.73 -18.35
CA ARG A 111 8.37 20.77 -18.04
C ARG A 111 8.91 19.36 -17.95
N ASP A 112 9.97 19.06 -18.72
CA ASP A 112 10.69 17.79 -18.60
C ASP A 112 11.35 17.67 -17.21
N PRO A 113 10.89 16.74 -16.36
CA PRO A 113 11.47 16.54 -15.04
C PRO A 113 12.77 15.72 -15.12
N GLY A 114 13.17 15.22 -16.29
CA GLY A 114 14.36 14.40 -16.52
C GLY A 114 14.22 12.95 -16.02
N PHE A 115 13.04 12.57 -15.53
CA PHE A 115 12.76 11.20 -15.09
C PHE A 115 12.10 10.39 -16.22
N ARG A 116 12.32 9.07 -16.22
CA ARG A 116 11.71 8.18 -17.22
C ARG A 116 10.19 8.02 -17.09
N ALA A 117 9.63 8.37 -15.94
CA ALA A 117 8.21 8.34 -15.63
C ALA A 117 7.88 9.56 -14.77
N ALA A 118 6.74 10.23 -14.99
CA ALA A 118 6.31 11.34 -14.14
C ALA A 118 6.11 10.91 -12.68
N SER A 119 5.64 9.67 -12.47
CA SER A 119 5.40 9.10 -11.14
C SER A 119 6.17 7.78 -10.95
N PRO A 120 7.48 7.82 -10.63
CA PRO A 120 8.30 6.62 -10.42
C PRO A 120 7.84 5.77 -9.22
N SER A 121 7.10 6.38 -8.30
CA SER A 121 6.39 5.70 -7.22
C SER A 121 4.98 6.27 -7.14
N ALA A 122 3.99 5.37 -7.14
CA ALA A 122 2.59 5.71 -7.03
C ALA A 122 1.86 4.65 -6.21
N ARG A 123 0.71 5.01 -5.64
CA ARG A 123 -0.17 4.09 -4.90
C ARG A 123 -1.55 4.06 -5.54
N LEU A 124 -2.05 2.87 -5.82
CA LEU A 124 -3.41 2.64 -6.26
C LEU A 124 -4.22 2.16 -5.06
N ASP A 125 -5.18 2.97 -4.64
CA ASP A 125 -6.03 2.66 -3.50
C ASP A 125 -7.37 2.09 -3.98
N GLY A 126 -7.84 1.06 -3.30
CA GLY A 126 -9.01 0.30 -3.75
C GLY A 126 -9.51 -0.71 -2.74
N PHE A 127 -10.68 -1.28 -3.04
CA PHE A 127 -11.37 -2.24 -2.20
C PHE A 127 -11.59 -3.55 -2.96
N ILE A 128 -11.44 -4.66 -2.25
CA ILE A 128 -11.72 -5.99 -2.80
C ILE A 128 -13.15 -6.33 -2.40
N GLY A 129 -14.00 -6.54 -3.41
CA GLY A 129 -15.40 -6.91 -3.18
C GLY A 129 -15.54 -8.34 -2.67
N GLU A 130 -16.77 -8.71 -2.28
CA GLU A 130 -17.11 -10.09 -1.88
C GLU A 130 -16.85 -11.11 -3.00
N ASP A 131 -16.84 -10.65 -4.25
CA ASP A 131 -16.46 -11.42 -5.43
C ASP A 131 -14.95 -11.65 -5.57
N GLY A 132 -14.14 -11.10 -4.66
CA GLY A 132 -12.68 -11.18 -4.68
C GLY A 132 -12.03 -10.26 -5.71
N VAL A 133 -12.79 -9.36 -6.35
CA VAL A 133 -12.30 -8.45 -7.40
C VAL A 133 -11.93 -7.10 -6.80
N ILE A 134 -10.71 -6.64 -7.08
CA ILE A 134 -10.24 -5.30 -6.71
C ILE A 134 -10.91 -4.23 -7.56
N ARG A 135 -11.36 -3.15 -6.91
CA ARG A 135 -11.89 -1.94 -7.53
C ARG A 135 -11.11 -0.74 -7.02
N PHE A 136 -10.41 -0.06 -7.92
CA PHE A 136 -9.61 1.10 -7.57
C PHE A 136 -10.48 2.34 -7.52
N VAL A 137 -10.22 3.18 -6.53
CA VAL A 137 -10.93 4.44 -6.29
C VAL A 137 -10.01 5.65 -6.48
N GLU A 138 -8.70 5.45 -6.33
CA GLU A 138 -7.74 6.56 -6.35
C GLU A 138 -6.38 6.12 -6.90
N TYR A 139 -5.74 7.03 -7.63
CA TYR A 139 -4.36 6.93 -8.09
C TYR A 139 -3.53 8.07 -7.49
N ASN A 140 -2.77 7.76 -6.44
CA ASN A 140 -1.88 8.67 -5.75
C ASN A 140 -0.51 8.69 -6.43
N ALA A 141 -0.30 9.66 -7.32
CA ALA A 141 0.83 9.71 -8.25
C ALA A 141 2.00 10.62 -7.79
N GLU A 142 1.80 11.41 -6.73
CA GLU A 142 2.71 12.49 -6.34
C GLU A 142 3.77 12.06 -5.31
N SER A 143 3.34 11.71 -4.10
CA SER A 143 4.20 11.38 -2.96
C SER A 143 3.43 10.47 -2.00
N PRO A 144 3.20 9.20 -2.38
CA PRO A 144 2.42 8.28 -1.56
C PRO A 144 3.13 7.99 -0.23
N ALA A 145 2.45 8.29 0.88
CA ALA A 145 2.92 8.00 2.23
C ALA A 145 2.59 6.56 2.68
N GLY A 146 3.09 6.19 3.86
CA GLY A 146 2.61 4.99 4.59
C GLY A 146 3.43 3.72 4.42
N MET A 147 4.34 3.60 3.46
CA MET A 147 5.10 2.37 3.22
C MET A 147 6.00 1.98 4.40
N ALA A 148 6.76 2.94 4.94
CA ALA A 148 7.61 2.70 6.11
C ALA A 148 6.77 2.40 7.36
N TYR A 149 5.69 3.15 7.57
CA TYR A 149 4.75 2.91 8.66
C TYR A 149 4.09 1.53 8.58
N ASN A 150 3.69 1.09 7.38
CA ASN A 150 3.11 -0.23 7.15
C ASN A 150 4.12 -1.34 7.51
N ASP A 151 5.37 -1.21 7.07
CA ASP A 151 6.40 -2.21 7.38
C ASP A 151 6.69 -2.28 8.89
N GLU A 152 6.72 -1.15 9.60
CA GLU A 152 6.88 -1.12 11.06
C GLU A 152 5.65 -1.68 11.79
N LEU A 153 4.45 -1.31 11.36
CA LEU A 153 3.20 -1.83 11.90
C LEU A 153 3.12 -3.35 11.70
N ALA A 154 3.59 -3.86 10.56
CA ALA A 154 3.66 -5.31 10.33
C ALA A 154 4.59 -6.04 11.31
N GLN A 155 5.66 -5.40 11.79
CA GLN A 155 6.51 -5.95 12.87
C GLN A 155 5.74 -6.02 14.19
N VAL A 156 4.95 -4.98 14.52
CA VAL A 156 4.06 -4.98 15.69
C VAL A 156 3.04 -6.10 15.58
N PHE A 157 2.35 -6.21 14.43
CA PHE A 157 1.39 -7.29 14.19
C PHE A 157 2.04 -8.67 14.32
N GLY A 158 3.27 -8.83 13.84
CA GLY A 158 4.03 -10.08 13.97
C GLY A 158 4.31 -10.50 15.42
N SER A 159 4.39 -9.53 16.35
CA SER A 159 4.65 -9.82 17.77
C SER A 159 3.39 -10.09 18.59
N LEU A 160 2.19 -9.77 18.07
CA LEU A 160 0.94 -9.92 18.79
C LEU A 160 0.66 -11.38 19.19
N PRO A 161 0.18 -11.64 20.43
CA PRO A 161 -0.21 -12.97 20.87
C PRO A 161 -1.18 -13.68 19.92
N VAL A 162 -2.22 -12.98 19.45
CA VAL A 162 -3.19 -13.55 18.48
C VAL A 162 -2.52 -13.94 17.15
N MET A 163 -1.60 -13.12 16.64
CA MET A 163 -0.89 -13.40 15.39
C MET A 163 0.05 -14.60 15.54
N LYS A 164 0.71 -14.76 16.70
CA LYS A 164 1.54 -15.93 17.01
C LYS A 164 0.71 -17.22 17.02
N LYS A 165 -0.46 -17.21 17.69
CA LYS A 165 -1.39 -18.35 17.69
C LYS A 165 -1.91 -18.66 16.27
N PHE A 166 -2.22 -17.63 15.49
CA PHE A 166 -2.71 -17.78 14.12
C PHE A 166 -1.65 -18.41 13.19
N ARG A 167 -0.41 -17.90 13.24
CA ARG A 167 0.71 -18.38 12.39
C ARG A 167 1.13 -19.82 12.68
N ALA A 168 0.79 -20.37 13.84
CA ALA A 168 1.01 -21.78 14.14
C ALA A 168 0.15 -22.73 13.27
N LYS A 169 -0.94 -22.21 12.67
CA LYS A 169 -1.87 -22.99 11.84
C LYS A 169 -1.93 -22.51 10.38
N PHE A 170 -1.70 -21.22 10.15
CA PHE A 170 -1.78 -20.60 8.84
C PHE A 170 -0.44 -19.96 8.46
N PRO A 171 0.26 -20.45 7.44
CA PRO A 171 1.44 -19.79 6.91
C PRO A 171 1.10 -18.37 6.47
N CYS A 172 1.86 -17.38 6.93
CA CYS A 172 1.65 -15.98 6.59
C CYS A 172 2.98 -15.28 6.39
N GLN A 173 3.02 -14.38 5.41
CA GLN A 173 4.19 -13.57 5.11
C GLN A 173 3.79 -12.10 5.07
N VAL A 174 4.75 -11.22 5.38
CA VAL A 174 4.60 -9.78 5.21
C VAL A 174 5.24 -9.41 3.88
N VAL A 175 4.64 -8.48 3.16
CA VAL A 175 5.23 -7.89 1.95
C VAL A 175 5.88 -6.56 2.32
N PRO A 176 7.21 -6.49 2.51
CA PRO A 176 7.88 -5.24 2.86
C PRO A 176 7.90 -4.29 1.65
N THR A 177 7.66 -3.01 1.92
CA THR A 177 7.48 -1.97 0.91
C THR A 177 8.55 -0.88 0.96
N ARG A 178 9.14 -0.58 2.13
CA ARG A 178 10.11 0.52 2.29
C ARG A 178 11.34 0.36 1.40
N GLY A 179 11.85 -0.87 1.28
CA GLY A 179 13.02 -1.17 0.44
C GLY A 179 12.72 -1.05 -1.05
N ARG A 180 11.48 -1.39 -1.45
CA ARG A 180 11.00 -1.23 -2.83
C ARG A 180 10.85 0.26 -3.17
N GLN A 181 10.34 1.06 -2.24
CA GLN A 181 10.27 2.51 -2.38
C GLN A 181 11.64 3.15 -2.57
N LEU A 182 12.60 2.84 -1.69
CA LEU A 182 13.97 3.33 -1.84
C LEU A 182 14.57 2.91 -3.19
N THR A 183 14.35 1.66 -3.60
CA THR A 183 14.81 1.17 -4.90
C THR A 183 14.21 1.96 -6.06
N ALA A 184 12.92 2.31 -6.00
CA ALA A 184 12.26 3.13 -7.02
C ALA A 184 12.86 4.53 -7.09
N MET A 185 13.05 5.20 -5.94
CA MET A 185 13.69 6.52 -5.86
C MET A 185 15.12 6.51 -6.43
N LEU A 186 15.93 5.51 -6.07
CA LEU A 186 17.29 5.37 -6.58
C LEU A 186 17.33 5.06 -8.09
N ARG A 187 16.36 4.31 -8.61
CA ARG A 187 16.21 4.07 -10.06
C ARG A 187 15.83 5.36 -10.80
N ALA A 188 14.94 6.17 -10.23
CA ALA A 188 14.57 7.46 -10.80
C ALA A 188 15.77 8.42 -10.82
N HIS A 189 16.54 8.52 -9.72
CA HIS A 189 17.75 9.34 -9.67
C HIS A 189 18.77 8.93 -10.73
N ARG A 190 19.03 7.62 -10.86
CA ARG A 190 19.95 7.08 -11.88
C ARG A 190 19.54 7.35 -13.32
N SER A 191 18.29 7.74 -13.60
CA SER A 191 17.93 8.17 -14.95
C SER A 191 18.42 9.57 -15.29
N ARG A 192 18.84 10.36 -14.30
CA ARG A 192 19.35 11.74 -14.45
C ARG A 192 20.84 11.88 -14.16
N SER A 193 21.38 11.06 -13.25
CA SER A 193 22.77 11.19 -12.81
C SER A 193 23.33 9.86 -12.35
N ASP A 194 24.61 9.63 -12.66
CA ASP A 194 25.39 8.49 -12.15
C ASP A 194 26.01 8.78 -10.76
N SER A 195 25.93 10.03 -10.28
CA SER A 195 26.42 10.39 -8.95
C SER A 195 25.54 9.82 -7.84
N ALA A 196 26.12 9.63 -6.65
CA ALA A 196 25.34 9.27 -5.46
C ALA A 196 24.29 10.37 -5.14
N PRO A 197 23.03 10.00 -4.82
CA PRO A 197 22.01 10.98 -4.46
C PRO A 197 22.20 11.47 -3.02
N THR A 198 21.86 12.74 -2.80
CA THR A 198 21.52 13.24 -1.47
C THR A 198 20.01 13.18 -1.30
N ILE A 199 19.52 12.46 -0.29
CA ILE A 199 18.09 12.31 -0.02
C ILE A 199 17.72 13.20 1.16
N ALA A 200 16.73 14.07 0.97
CA ALA A 200 16.12 14.86 2.02
C ALA A 200 14.67 14.39 2.25
N ILE A 201 14.27 14.30 3.51
CA ILE A 201 12.86 14.18 3.90
C ILE A 201 12.44 15.59 4.33
N VAL A 202 11.47 16.16 3.64
CA VAL A 202 11.03 17.55 3.83
C VAL A 202 9.56 17.57 4.16
N ASP A 203 9.18 18.51 5.01
CA ASP A 203 7.78 18.77 5.34
C ASP A 203 7.54 20.23 5.68
N TRP A 204 6.28 20.64 5.70
CA TRP A 204 5.86 21.96 6.12
C TRP A 204 5.99 22.12 7.64
N ARG A 205 6.36 23.33 8.06
CA ARG A 205 6.41 23.67 9.49
C ARG A 205 5.02 23.56 10.11
N GLY A 206 4.92 22.88 11.24
CA GLY A 206 3.70 22.79 12.04
C GLY A 206 2.76 21.64 11.67
N LEU A 207 3.12 20.78 10.72
CA LEU A 207 2.36 19.55 10.44
C LEU A 207 2.74 18.43 11.44
N PRO A 208 1.79 17.55 11.83
CA PRO A 208 2.00 16.48 12.82
C PRO A 208 2.67 15.23 12.21
N THR A 209 3.53 15.43 11.23
CA THR A 209 4.16 14.39 10.39
C THR A 209 5.57 14.02 10.87
N LEU A 210 6.09 14.71 11.89
CA LEU A 210 7.37 14.46 12.58
C LEU A 210 7.19 14.51 14.10
#